data_AF-A0A381SX03-F1
#
_entry.id   AF-A0A381SX03-F1
#
_cell.length_a   1.000
_cell.length_b   1.000
_cell.length_c   1.000
_cell.angle_alpha   90.00
_cell.angle_beta   90.00
_cell.angle_gamma   90.00
#
_symmetry.space_group_name_H-M   'P 1'
#
loop_
_entity.id
_entity.type
_entity.pdbx_description
1 polymer ?
#
loop_
_entity_poly.entity_id
_entity_poly.type
_entity_poly.pdbx_seq_one_letter_code
_entity_poly.pdbx_strand_id
1 'polypeptide(L)'
;MNISGLKKQQLLDKFEDKISFQLIKKQWTKFYIKKHSTCYTAVLIYSYLMKEISPSESQVLLTHFDWNLQRLAEVLKQEQNDYFKGAALQRFRHTYDIAIKVIRSIAQWKNLSCQTDEQCFETALENGWLEKQLCWTEMIEDYQRINQKPQTDTENVYLKLTAYHKAFSHLFTHLKTIA
;
A
#
# COMPACT_ATOMS: atom_id res chain seq x y z
N MET A 1 -22.14 -37.25 5.17
CA MET A 1 -21.56 -35.89 5.20
C MET A 1 -22.58 -34.90 4.64
N ASN A 2 -22.93 -33.83 5.35
CA ASN A 2 -23.99 -32.90 4.92
C ASN A 2 -23.39 -31.60 4.33
N ILE A 3 -23.06 -31.64 3.02
CA ILE A 3 -22.33 -30.57 2.31
C ILE A 3 -23.18 -29.30 2.10
N SER A 4 -24.48 -29.35 2.39
CA SER A 4 -25.42 -28.23 2.25
C SER A 4 -25.14 -27.04 3.19
N GLY A 5 -24.61 -27.28 4.40
CA GLY A 5 -24.43 -26.26 5.43
C GLY A 5 -23.32 -25.25 5.12
N LEU A 6 -22.11 -25.74 4.79
CA LEU A 6 -20.91 -24.89 4.65
C LEU A 6 -21.06 -23.81 3.56
N LYS A 7 -21.69 -24.17 2.42
CA LYS A 7 -21.94 -23.21 1.33
C LYS A 7 -22.97 -22.15 1.69
N LYS A 8 -23.84 -22.38 2.67
CA LYS A 8 -24.85 -21.40 3.12
C LYS A 8 -24.20 -20.29 3.94
N GLN A 9 -23.24 -20.63 4.82
CA GLN A 9 -22.51 -19.63 5.60
C GLN A 9 -21.63 -18.76 4.69
N GLN A 10 -20.80 -19.36 3.84
CA GLN A 10 -19.97 -18.64 2.86
C GLN A 10 -20.75 -17.79 1.83
N LEU A 11 -22.08 -17.95 1.74
CA LEU A 11 -22.97 -17.07 0.96
C LEU A 11 -23.53 -15.92 1.80
N LEU A 12 -23.85 -16.15 3.08
CA LEU A 12 -24.28 -15.10 4.01
C LEU A 12 -23.15 -14.09 4.27
N ASP A 13 -21.96 -14.59 4.61
CA ASP A 13 -20.76 -13.78 4.86
C ASP A 13 -20.40 -12.91 3.62
N LYS A 14 -20.74 -13.36 2.41
CA LYS A 14 -20.54 -12.64 1.13
C LYS A 14 -21.65 -11.64 0.77
N PHE A 15 -22.75 -11.62 1.51
CA PHE A 15 -23.91 -10.76 1.23
C PHE A 15 -23.95 -9.50 2.10
N GLU A 16 -23.48 -9.57 3.36
CA GLU A 16 -23.57 -8.45 4.30
C GLU A 16 -22.71 -7.23 3.88
N ASP A 17 -21.46 -7.45 3.47
CA ASP A 17 -20.55 -6.42 2.92
C ASP A 17 -21.21 -5.59 1.81
N LYS A 18 -21.88 -6.29 0.88
CA LYS A 18 -22.39 -5.67 -0.35
C LYS A 18 -23.66 -4.86 -0.11
N ILE A 19 -24.46 -5.25 0.88
CA ILE A 19 -25.65 -4.51 1.32
C ILE A 19 -25.24 -3.23 2.05
N SER A 20 -24.26 -3.31 2.97
CA SER A 20 -23.74 -2.16 3.70
C SER A 20 -23.21 -1.07 2.75
N PHE A 21 -22.36 -1.44 1.79
CA PHE A 21 -21.77 -0.47 0.84
C PHE A 21 -22.81 0.22 -0.07
N GLN A 22 -23.91 -0.45 -0.42
CA GLN A 22 -25.00 0.18 -1.19
C GLN A 22 -25.93 1.05 -0.35
N LEU A 23 -26.21 0.68 0.90
CA LEU A 23 -26.98 1.52 1.82
C LEU A 23 -26.24 2.83 2.11
N ILE A 24 -24.92 2.76 2.36
CA ILE A 24 -24.06 3.93 2.50
C ILE A 24 -24.16 4.82 1.26
N LYS A 25 -23.92 4.29 0.05
CA LYS A 25 -24.05 5.07 -1.21
C LYS A 25 -25.44 5.70 -1.41
N LYS A 26 -26.53 5.03 -0.99
CA LYS A 26 -27.91 5.56 -1.08
C LYS A 26 -28.22 6.68 -0.07
N GLN A 27 -27.61 6.65 1.11
CA GLN A 27 -27.74 7.74 2.08
C GLN A 27 -26.91 8.96 1.65
N TRP A 28 -25.66 8.76 1.24
CA TRP A 28 -24.77 9.83 0.78
C TRP A 28 -25.32 10.59 -0.44
N THR A 29 -25.84 9.90 -1.44
CA THR A 29 -26.44 10.55 -2.63
C THR A 29 -27.70 11.36 -2.31
N LYS A 30 -28.51 10.94 -1.32
CA LYS A 30 -29.65 11.75 -0.84
C LYS A 30 -29.22 13.01 -0.08
N PHE A 31 -28.08 12.97 0.61
CA PHE A 31 -27.55 14.14 1.33
C PHE A 31 -26.98 15.20 0.36
N TYR A 32 -26.29 14.75 -0.69
CA TYR A 32 -25.54 15.61 -1.61
C TYR A 32 -26.40 16.64 -2.38
N ILE A 33 -27.65 16.28 -2.73
CA ILE A 33 -28.49 17.07 -3.64
C ILE A 33 -29.18 18.27 -2.97
N LYS A 34 -29.34 18.27 -1.63
CA LYS A 34 -30.22 19.25 -0.94
C LYS A 34 -29.53 20.53 -0.41
N LYS A 35 -28.21 20.72 -0.57
CA LYS A 35 -27.52 21.84 0.13
C LYS A 35 -26.39 22.57 -0.62
N HIS A 36 -26.60 22.91 -1.90
CA HIS A 36 -25.75 23.90 -2.57
C HIS A 36 -26.00 25.32 -2.03
N SER A 37 -25.13 25.80 -1.13
CA SER A 37 -25.08 27.21 -0.71
C SER A 37 -23.72 27.63 -0.14
N THR A 38 -22.97 26.73 0.52
CA THR A 38 -21.69 27.05 1.19
C THR A 38 -20.51 26.24 0.63
N CYS A 39 -20.13 26.50 -0.62
CA CYS A 39 -19.23 25.60 -1.37
C CYS A 39 -17.76 25.60 -0.86
N TYR A 40 -17.19 26.75 -0.51
CA TYR A 40 -15.78 26.85 -0.14
C TYR A 40 -15.46 26.26 1.25
N THR A 41 -16.25 26.58 2.27
CA THR A 41 -16.04 26.00 3.62
C THR A 41 -16.29 24.50 3.64
N ALA A 42 -17.26 23.99 2.86
CA ALA A 42 -17.47 22.55 2.73
C ALA A 42 -16.27 21.83 2.12
N VAL A 43 -15.64 22.38 1.07
CA VAL A 43 -14.43 21.79 0.46
C VAL A 43 -13.23 21.84 1.42
N LEU A 44 -13.03 22.95 2.14
CA LEU A 44 -11.96 23.06 3.15
C LEU A 44 -12.19 22.12 4.34
N ILE A 45 -13.43 21.97 4.82
CA ILE A 45 -13.79 21.04 5.90
C ILE A 45 -13.67 19.59 5.42
N TYR A 46 -14.03 19.27 4.18
CA TYR A 46 -13.84 17.92 3.64
C TYR A 46 -12.34 17.59 3.44
N SER A 47 -11.55 18.56 2.98
CA SER A 47 -10.08 18.47 2.94
C SER A 47 -9.47 18.27 4.34
N TYR A 48 -10.03 18.92 5.36
CA TYR A 48 -9.61 18.80 6.75
C TYR A 48 -10.03 17.48 7.41
N LEU A 49 -11.26 16.97 7.15
CA LEU A 49 -11.67 15.63 7.62
C LEU A 49 -10.95 14.50 6.89
N MET A 50 -10.69 14.63 5.59
CA MET A 50 -9.82 13.71 4.85
C MET A 50 -8.35 13.77 5.30
N LYS A 51 -8.00 14.71 6.20
CA LYS A 51 -6.69 14.78 6.86
C LYS A 51 -6.62 13.91 8.12
N GLU A 52 -7.75 13.53 8.70
CA GLU A 52 -7.84 12.48 9.72
C GLU A 52 -7.86 11.11 9.03
N ILE A 53 -6.67 10.63 8.67
CA ILE A 53 -6.48 9.25 8.22
C ILE A 53 -6.83 8.32 9.40
N SER A 54 -8.02 7.73 9.31
CA SER A 54 -8.48 6.71 10.24
C SER A 54 -7.49 5.54 10.29
N PRO A 55 -7.21 4.95 11.47
CA PRO A 55 -6.39 3.74 11.58
C PRO A 55 -6.80 2.61 10.61
N SER A 56 -8.09 2.54 10.26
CA SER A 56 -8.62 1.59 9.27
C SER A 56 -7.97 1.69 7.88
N GLU A 57 -7.55 2.87 7.42
CA GLU A 57 -6.86 2.99 6.12
C GLU A 57 -5.43 2.43 6.20
N SER A 58 -4.65 2.84 7.20
CA SER A 58 -3.32 2.28 7.47
C SER A 58 -3.35 0.75 7.60
N GLN A 59 -4.36 0.20 8.28
CA GLN A 59 -4.54 -1.25 8.47
C GLN A 59 -4.88 -1.99 7.15
N VAL A 60 -5.71 -1.39 6.28
CA VAL A 60 -5.98 -1.92 4.94
C VAL A 60 -4.73 -1.86 4.04
N LEU A 61 -3.99 -0.75 4.07
CA LEU A 61 -2.74 -0.60 3.32
C LEU A 61 -1.66 -1.59 3.82
N LEU A 62 -1.54 -1.82 5.13
CA LEU A 62 -0.66 -2.84 5.72
C LEU A 62 -1.05 -4.26 5.27
N THR A 63 -2.36 -4.57 5.22
CA THR A 63 -2.85 -5.86 4.70
C THR A 63 -2.46 -6.08 3.24
N HIS A 64 -2.53 -5.02 2.42
CA HIS A 64 -2.03 -5.06 1.04
C HIS A 64 -0.50 -5.12 0.95
N PHE A 65 0.24 -4.55 1.90
CA PHE A 65 1.70 -4.59 1.93
C PHE A 65 2.22 -6.01 2.25
N ASP A 66 1.65 -6.67 3.27
CA ASP A 66 1.91 -8.08 3.59
C ASP A 66 1.67 -8.99 2.38
N TRP A 67 0.53 -8.83 1.70
CA TRP A 67 0.22 -9.62 0.51
C TRP A 67 1.21 -9.39 -0.64
N ASN A 68 1.69 -8.16 -0.86
CA ASN A 68 2.70 -7.89 -1.88
C ASN A 68 4.07 -8.46 -1.50
N LEU A 69 4.48 -8.37 -0.23
CA LEU A 69 5.66 -9.04 0.31
C LEU A 69 5.62 -10.55 0.07
N GLN A 70 4.53 -11.22 0.44
CA GLN A 70 4.35 -12.66 0.22
C GLN A 70 4.46 -13.04 -1.27
N ARG A 71 3.81 -12.27 -2.16
CA ARG A 71 3.88 -12.48 -3.62
C ARG A 71 5.27 -12.20 -4.20
N LEU A 72 6.06 -11.29 -3.61
CA LEU A 72 7.46 -11.05 -3.96
C LEU A 72 8.37 -12.19 -3.45
N ALA A 73 8.15 -12.66 -2.22
CA ALA A 73 8.87 -13.81 -1.64
C ALA A 73 8.64 -15.11 -2.42
N GLU A 74 7.47 -15.30 -3.01
CA GLU A 74 7.13 -16.47 -3.83
C GLU A 74 7.81 -16.45 -5.20
N VAL A 75 7.81 -15.31 -5.90
CA VAL A 75 8.42 -15.21 -7.23
C VAL A 75 9.96 -15.25 -7.16
N LEU A 76 10.57 -14.75 -6.08
CA LEU A 76 12.00 -14.87 -5.82
C LEU A 76 12.47 -16.29 -5.47
N LYS A 77 11.56 -17.26 -5.32
CA LYS A 77 11.87 -18.69 -5.12
C LYS A 77 11.72 -19.54 -6.39
N GLN A 78 11.29 -18.94 -7.51
CA GLN A 78 11.12 -19.65 -8.77
C GLN A 78 12.44 -19.75 -9.55
N GLU A 79 12.45 -20.56 -10.61
CA GLU A 79 13.58 -20.65 -11.54
C GLU A 79 13.90 -19.29 -12.19
N GLN A 80 15.18 -18.97 -12.37
CA GLN A 80 15.61 -17.65 -12.85
C GLN A 80 15.55 -17.54 -14.39
N ASN A 81 14.35 -17.68 -14.95
CA ASN A 81 14.07 -17.41 -16.37
C ASN A 81 13.43 -16.03 -16.58
N ASP A 82 13.43 -15.55 -17.82
CA ASP A 82 13.00 -14.18 -18.16
C ASP A 82 11.54 -13.87 -17.77
N TYR A 83 10.67 -14.89 -17.80
CA TYR A 83 9.28 -14.76 -17.34
C TYR A 83 9.21 -14.47 -15.84
N PHE A 84 9.91 -15.26 -15.01
CA PHE A 84 9.94 -15.03 -13.57
C PHE A 84 10.74 -13.78 -13.18
N LYS A 85 11.79 -13.39 -13.94
CA LYS A 85 12.47 -12.10 -13.79
C LYS A 85 11.51 -10.92 -14.01
N GLY A 86 10.78 -10.91 -15.12
CA GLY A 86 9.77 -9.88 -15.42
C GLY A 86 8.67 -9.82 -14.37
N ALA A 87 8.19 -10.98 -13.91
CA ALA A 87 7.21 -11.07 -12.82
C ALA A 87 7.78 -10.55 -11.48
N ALA A 88 9.03 -10.82 -11.15
CA ALA A 88 9.68 -10.33 -9.93
C ALA A 88 9.84 -8.81 -9.92
N LEU A 89 10.27 -8.22 -11.05
CA LEU A 89 10.34 -6.77 -11.22
C LEU A 89 8.95 -6.10 -11.13
N GLN A 90 7.90 -6.77 -11.62
CA GLN A 90 6.51 -6.31 -11.43
C GLN A 90 6.05 -6.42 -9.96
N ARG A 91 6.41 -7.49 -9.24
CA ARG A 91 6.09 -7.61 -7.80
C ARG A 91 6.85 -6.59 -6.95
N PHE A 92 8.12 -6.33 -7.26
CA PHE A 92 8.89 -5.26 -6.63
C PHE A 92 8.22 -3.90 -6.82
N ARG A 93 7.84 -3.54 -8.05
CA ARG A 93 7.07 -2.32 -8.35
C ARG A 93 5.84 -2.18 -7.44
N HIS A 94 4.98 -3.18 -7.41
CA HIS A 94 3.76 -3.14 -6.58
C HIS A 94 4.04 -3.13 -5.06
N THR A 95 5.16 -3.71 -4.62
CA THR A 95 5.60 -3.68 -3.22
C THR A 95 6.11 -2.28 -2.83
N TYR A 96 6.86 -1.63 -3.72
CA TYR A 96 7.28 -0.24 -3.57
C TYR A 96 6.06 0.72 -3.57
N ASP A 97 5.16 0.57 -4.55
CA ASP A 97 3.92 1.35 -4.70
C ASP A 97 3.03 1.32 -3.45
N ILE A 98 3.02 0.23 -2.68
CA ILE A 98 2.24 0.10 -1.45
C ILE A 98 3.02 0.51 -0.21
N ALA A 99 4.33 0.21 -0.12
CA ALA A 99 5.19 0.64 0.98
C ALA A 99 5.17 2.17 1.15
N ILE A 100 5.35 2.91 0.05
CA ILE A 100 5.25 4.37 0.01
C ILE A 100 3.88 4.88 0.51
N LYS A 101 2.78 4.18 0.18
CA LYS A 101 1.43 4.55 0.64
C LYS A 101 1.25 4.30 2.14
N VAL A 102 1.76 3.19 2.69
CA VAL A 102 1.72 2.91 4.13
C VAL A 102 2.56 3.94 4.90
N ILE A 103 3.79 4.24 4.44
CA ILE A 103 4.64 5.27 5.04
C ILE A 103 3.90 6.62 5.04
N ARG A 104 3.32 7.03 3.90
CA ARG A 104 2.59 8.30 3.77
C ARG A 104 1.37 8.38 4.69
N SER A 105 0.58 7.32 4.75
CA SER A 105 -0.59 7.18 5.62
C SER A 105 -0.22 7.33 7.11
N ILE A 106 0.82 6.64 7.57
CA ILE A 106 1.29 6.70 8.96
C ILE A 106 2.00 8.02 9.29
N ALA A 107 2.78 8.58 8.34
CA ALA A 107 3.40 9.90 8.48
C ALA A 107 2.34 11.00 8.62
N GLN A 108 1.31 11.00 7.78
CA GLN A 108 0.20 11.96 7.83
C GLN A 108 -0.56 11.87 9.16
N TRP A 109 -0.88 10.67 9.66
CA TRP A 109 -1.46 10.47 10.99
C TRP A 109 -0.58 11.05 12.11
N LYS A 110 0.74 10.93 11.99
CA LYS A 110 1.72 11.51 12.93
C LYS A 110 2.06 12.99 12.68
N ASN A 111 1.41 13.65 11.72
CA ASN A 111 1.69 15.02 11.27
C ASN A 111 3.14 15.24 10.76
N LEU A 112 3.77 14.20 10.22
CA LEU A 112 5.09 14.20 9.60
C LEU A 112 5.00 14.49 8.09
N SER A 113 6.09 15.00 7.51
CA SER A 113 6.18 15.35 6.08
C SER A 113 6.57 14.15 5.21
N CYS A 114 5.73 13.73 4.28
CA CYS A 114 6.07 12.67 3.30
C CYS A 114 5.37 12.96 1.96
N GLN A 115 5.92 13.92 1.22
CA GLN A 115 5.39 14.35 -0.08
C GLN A 115 6.04 13.57 -1.23
N THR A 116 7.36 13.66 -1.38
CA THR A 116 8.12 12.84 -2.34
C THR A 116 8.57 11.53 -1.70
N ASP A 117 8.97 10.55 -2.51
CA ASP A 117 9.36 9.24 -2.00
C ASP A 117 10.66 9.29 -1.20
N GLU A 118 11.60 10.16 -1.59
CA GLU A 118 12.83 10.45 -0.85
C GLU A 118 12.50 10.94 0.57
N GLN A 119 11.60 11.93 0.68
CA GLN A 119 11.16 12.47 1.97
C GLN A 119 10.40 11.42 2.81
N CYS A 120 9.68 10.51 2.17
CA CYS A 120 9.01 9.40 2.85
C CYS A 120 10.02 8.39 3.43
N PHE A 121 11.03 8.00 2.66
CA PHE A 121 12.09 7.09 3.12
C PHE A 121 12.98 7.76 4.18
N GLU A 122 13.28 9.05 4.05
CA GLU A 122 13.97 9.88 5.05
C GLU A 122 13.18 9.92 6.37
N THR A 123 11.89 10.29 6.32
CA THR A 123 11.00 10.29 7.50
C THR A 123 10.94 8.91 8.18
N ALA A 124 10.87 7.84 7.39
CA ALA A 124 10.85 6.47 7.90
C ALA A 124 12.18 6.07 8.56
N LEU A 125 13.32 6.60 8.09
CA LEU A 125 14.62 6.43 8.74
C LEU A 125 14.74 7.24 10.03
N GLU A 126 14.35 8.53 10.02
CA GLU A 126 14.38 9.41 11.19
C GLU A 126 13.52 8.90 12.34
N ASN A 127 12.36 8.31 12.03
CA ASN A 127 11.42 7.77 13.01
C ASN A 127 11.68 6.30 13.37
N GLY A 128 12.78 5.70 12.88
CA GLY A 128 13.20 4.34 13.24
C GLY A 128 12.32 3.22 12.66
N TRP A 129 11.64 3.46 11.54
CA TRP A 129 10.88 2.45 10.79
C TRP A 129 11.76 1.70 9.76
N LEU A 130 12.96 2.23 9.48
CA LEU A 130 13.97 1.66 8.60
C LEU A 130 15.35 1.63 9.27
N GLU A 131 16.16 0.64 8.89
CA GLU A 131 17.54 0.53 9.32
C GLU A 131 18.49 1.34 8.42
N LYS A 132 19.42 2.06 9.05
CA LYS A 132 20.42 2.91 8.37
C LYS A 132 21.41 2.14 7.48
N GLN A 133 21.42 0.81 7.51
CA GLN A 133 22.27 -0.04 6.66
C GLN A 133 21.73 -0.18 5.21
N LEU A 134 20.50 0.24 4.95
CA LEU A 134 19.84 0.06 3.66
C LEU A 134 19.92 1.34 2.82
N CYS A 135 20.52 1.25 1.63
CA CYS A 135 20.54 2.33 0.65
C CYS A 135 19.16 2.49 -0.01
N TRP A 136 18.24 3.15 0.68
CA TRP A 136 16.90 3.44 0.14
C TRP A 136 16.97 4.34 -1.09
N THR A 137 17.97 5.22 -1.20
CA THR A 137 18.22 6.06 -2.38
C THR A 137 18.44 5.22 -3.65
N GLU A 138 19.25 4.16 -3.55
CA GLU A 138 19.44 3.19 -4.64
C GLU A 138 18.14 2.46 -5.01
N MET A 139 17.29 2.15 -4.03
CA MET A 139 15.98 1.54 -4.26
C MET A 139 15.02 2.48 -5.02
N ILE A 140 15.07 3.79 -4.77
CA ILE A 140 14.31 4.80 -5.52
C ILE A 140 14.82 4.87 -6.96
N GLU A 141 16.13 4.99 -7.17
CA GLU A 141 16.73 4.96 -8.52
C GLU A 141 16.36 3.68 -9.29
N ASP A 142 16.31 2.55 -8.60
CA ASP A 142 15.96 1.25 -9.17
C ASP A 142 14.47 1.09 -9.46
N TYR A 143 13.54 1.71 -8.71
CA TYR A 143 12.20 1.94 -9.27
C TYR A 143 12.36 2.77 -10.53
N GLN A 144 13.00 3.94 -10.48
CA GLN A 144 13.00 4.88 -11.61
C GLN A 144 13.46 4.21 -12.92
N ARG A 145 14.57 3.45 -12.91
CA ARG A 145 15.07 2.64 -14.03
C ARG A 145 14.01 1.68 -14.62
N ILE A 146 13.28 0.95 -13.79
CA ILE A 146 12.21 0.03 -14.28
C ILE A 146 10.86 0.73 -14.48
N ASN A 147 10.67 1.92 -13.90
CA ASN A 147 9.43 2.70 -13.94
C ASN A 147 9.37 3.48 -15.28
N GLN A 148 10.54 3.78 -15.86
CA GLN A 148 10.76 4.41 -17.17
C GLN A 148 10.41 3.52 -18.39
N LYS A 149 10.49 4.12 -19.58
CA LYS A 149 10.37 3.48 -20.90
C LYS A 149 11.42 4.07 -21.88
N PRO A 150 12.23 3.26 -22.58
CA PRO A 150 12.42 1.82 -22.36
C PRO A 150 12.90 1.55 -20.92
N GLN A 151 12.66 0.34 -20.43
CA GLN A 151 13.23 -0.06 -19.14
C GLN A 151 14.74 -0.24 -19.29
N THR A 152 15.50 0.22 -18.29
CA THR A 152 16.96 0.10 -18.25
C THR A 152 17.38 -0.75 -17.06
N ASP A 153 18.58 -1.34 -17.14
CA ASP A 153 19.30 -1.92 -16.00
C ASP A 153 18.56 -3.07 -15.25
N THR A 154 17.54 -3.67 -15.88
CA THR A 154 16.57 -4.58 -15.24
C THR A 154 17.20 -5.82 -14.60
N GLU A 155 18.30 -6.32 -15.15
CA GLU A 155 19.05 -7.46 -14.59
C GLU A 155 19.74 -7.08 -13.27
N ASN A 156 20.36 -5.89 -13.20
CA ASN A 156 21.00 -5.41 -11.98
C ASN A 156 19.96 -5.08 -10.89
N VAL A 157 18.80 -4.56 -11.27
CA VAL A 157 17.66 -4.40 -10.34
C VAL A 157 17.15 -5.77 -9.86
N TYR A 158 17.06 -6.77 -10.75
CA TYR A 158 16.63 -8.13 -10.39
C TYR A 158 17.53 -8.77 -9.32
N LEU A 159 18.86 -8.65 -9.46
CA LEU A 159 19.83 -9.18 -8.49
C LEU A 159 19.64 -8.60 -7.07
N LYS A 160 19.21 -7.34 -6.95
CA LYS A 160 19.01 -6.65 -5.66
C LYS A 160 17.65 -6.94 -5.00
N LEU A 161 16.68 -7.53 -5.71
CA LEU A 161 15.32 -7.71 -5.18
C LEU A 161 15.26 -8.52 -3.88
N THR A 162 16.20 -9.43 -3.66
CA THR A 162 16.32 -10.19 -2.39
C THR A 162 16.71 -9.29 -1.21
N ALA A 163 17.48 -8.22 -1.43
CA ALA A 163 17.78 -7.22 -0.42
C ALA A 163 16.58 -6.27 -0.20
N TYR A 164 15.94 -5.81 -1.29
CA TYR A 164 14.75 -4.96 -1.19
C TYR A 164 13.55 -5.66 -0.53
N HIS A 165 13.36 -6.96 -0.76
CA HIS A 165 12.38 -7.77 -0.03
C HIS A 165 12.65 -7.77 1.49
N LYS A 166 13.91 -7.93 1.91
CA LYS A 166 14.29 -7.85 3.34
C LYS A 166 14.01 -6.46 3.91
N ALA A 167 14.41 -5.40 3.21
CA ALA A 167 14.15 -4.01 3.59
C ALA A 167 12.64 -3.76 3.83
N PHE A 168 11.80 -4.15 2.88
CA PHE A 168 10.35 -4.03 3.01
C PHE A 168 9.76 -4.93 4.12
N SER A 169 10.34 -6.10 4.37
CA SER A 169 9.90 -6.99 5.48
C SER A 169 10.18 -6.38 6.86
N HIS A 170 11.33 -5.72 7.02
CA HIS A 170 11.68 -5.01 8.25
C HIS A 170 10.76 -3.79 8.41
N LEU A 171 10.59 -2.98 7.36
CA LEU A 171 9.64 -1.85 7.33
C LEU A 171 8.23 -2.27 7.75
N PHE A 172 7.68 -3.33 7.11
CA PHE A 172 6.35 -3.85 7.45
C PHE A 172 6.25 -4.25 8.93
N THR A 173 7.28 -4.88 9.48
CA THR A 173 7.33 -5.29 10.89
C THR A 173 7.28 -4.08 11.82
N HIS A 174 8.01 -3.00 11.52
CA HIS A 174 7.95 -1.75 12.28
C HIS A 174 6.60 -1.02 12.12
N LEU A 175 6.10 -0.85 10.90
CA LEU A 175 4.84 -0.14 10.66
C LEU A 175 3.62 -0.88 11.26
N LYS A 176 3.69 -2.21 11.40
CA LYS A 176 2.67 -3.05 12.04
C LYS A 176 2.64 -2.92 13.58
N THR A 177 3.65 -2.37 14.24
CA THR A 177 3.57 -2.05 15.68
C THR A 177 3.04 -0.64 15.96
N ILE A 178 2.75 0.13 14.91
CA ILE A 178 2.43 1.56 14.97
C ILE A 178 0.94 1.86 14.68
N ALA A 179 0.22 0.94 14.04
CA ALA A 179 -1.15 1.11 13.52
C ALA A 179 -2.10 -0.04 13.93
#